data_AF-A0A7J4D0F1-F1
#
_entry.id   AF-A0A7J4D0F1-F1
#
_cell.length_a   1.000
_cell.length_b   1.000
_cell.length_c   1.000
_cell.angle_alpha   90.00
_cell.angle_beta   90.00
_cell.angle_gamma   90.00
#
_symmetry.space_group_name_H-M   'P 1'
#
loop_
_entity.id
_entity.type
_entity.pdbx_description
1 polymer ?
#
loop_
_entity_poly.entity_id
_entity_poly.type
_entity_poly.pdbx_seq_one_letter_code
_entity_poly.pdbx_strand_id
1 'polypeptide(L)'
;MGKTSKLEYIWLDGYKPTQNLRSKTLIKKNFSGKLKDCPVWAFDGSSTQQAEGNASDCLLKPVAVYPDPDRVNGFLVMNEVYDADGTPHESNGRATIDDDDNDFWFGF
;
A
#
# COMPACT_ATOMS: atom_id res chain seq x y z
N MET A 1 -7.97 17.05 -22.59
CA MET A 1 -7.38 16.94 -21.24
C MET A 1 -7.26 15.47 -20.87
N GLY A 2 -6.16 15.06 -20.25
CA GLY A 2 -5.95 13.67 -19.82
C GLY A 2 -6.94 13.24 -18.73
N LYS A 3 -7.32 11.95 -18.72
CA LYS A 3 -8.27 11.39 -17.73
C LYS A 3 -7.63 11.41 -16.33
N THR A 4 -8.32 11.97 -15.36
CA THR A 4 -7.88 12.00 -13.95
C THR A 4 -8.47 10.81 -13.19
N SER A 5 -7.62 10.12 -12.43
CA SER A 5 -7.95 8.96 -11.60
C SER A 5 -7.64 9.20 -10.14
N LYS A 6 -8.40 8.56 -9.26
CA LYS A 6 -8.22 8.54 -7.81
C LYS A 6 -7.64 7.19 -7.42
N LEU A 7 -6.44 7.17 -6.83
CA LEU A 7 -5.78 5.95 -6.42
C LEU A 7 -5.77 5.94 -4.88
N GLU A 8 -6.64 5.13 -4.28
CA GLU A 8 -6.70 4.96 -2.83
C GLU A 8 -5.61 3.97 -2.40
N TYR A 9 -4.51 4.47 -1.84
CA TYR A 9 -3.43 3.64 -1.32
C TYR A 9 -3.86 3.12 0.04
N ILE A 10 -3.96 1.80 0.18
CA ILE A 10 -4.38 1.10 1.39
C ILE A 10 -3.20 0.28 1.92
N TRP A 11 -3.00 0.29 3.23
CA TRP A 11 -1.98 -0.50 3.93
C TRP A 11 -2.43 -0.87 5.35
N LEU A 12 -1.67 -1.76 5.99
CA LEU A 12 -1.86 -2.13 7.40
C LEU A 12 -0.90 -1.34 8.30
N ASP A 13 -1.41 -0.85 9.42
CA ASP A 13 -0.62 -0.11 10.41
C ASP A 13 0.19 -1.03 11.35
N GLY A 14 0.88 -0.46 12.33
CA GLY A 14 1.72 -1.18 13.29
C GLY A 14 1.02 -1.59 14.60
N TYR A 15 -0.28 -1.34 14.76
CA TYR A 15 -0.95 -1.63 16.02
C TYR A 15 -0.95 -3.14 16.36
N LYS A 16 -0.84 -3.44 17.65
CA LYS A 16 -0.88 -4.79 18.22
C LYS A 16 -2.01 -4.89 19.26
N PRO A 17 -2.65 -6.06 19.43
CA PRO A 17 -2.36 -7.33 18.75
C PRO A 17 -2.88 -7.40 17.30
N THR A 18 -3.79 -6.52 16.92
CA THR A 18 -4.44 -6.51 15.60
C THR A 18 -4.12 -5.21 14.87
N GLN A 19 -3.66 -5.34 13.63
CA GLN A 19 -3.42 -4.20 12.74
C GLN A 19 -4.74 -3.64 12.20
N ASN A 20 -4.78 -2.34 11.92
CA ASN A 20 -5.90 -1.68 11.27
C ASN A 20 -5.57 -1.29 9.83
N LEU A 21 -6.61 -1.14 9.02
CA LEU A 21 -6.48 -0.56 7.67
C LEU A 21 -6.32 0.95 7.77
N ARG A 22 -5.39 1.48 6.98
CA ARG A 22 -5.18 2.91 6.74
C ARG A 22 -5.25 3.18 5.26
N SER A 23 -5.64 4.39 4.88
CA SER A 23 -5.63 4.78 3.47
C SER A 23 -5.43 6.26 3.23
N LYS A 24 -5.01 6.60 2.00
CA LYS A 24 -5.02 7.97 1.48
C LYS A 24 -5.08 7.99 -0.04
N THR A 25 -5.63 9.06 -0.61
CA THR A 25 -5.83 9.17 -2.06
C THR A 25 -4.70 9.91 -2.77
N LEU A 26 -4.09 9.29 -3.79
CA LEU A 26 -3.26 9.95 -4.79
C LEU A 26 -4.11 10.33 -6.01
N ILE A 27 -4.01 11.57 -6.47
CA ILE A 27 -4.64 11.99 -7.73
C ILE A 27 -3.63 11.86 -8.87
N LYS A 28 -3.95 11.05 -9.89
CA LYS A 28 -3.05 10.78 -11.02
C LYS A 28 -3.74 11.05 -12.35
N LYS A 29 -3.04 11.74 -13.26
CA LYS A 29 -3.48 11.92 -14.65
C LYS A 29 -2.98 10.78 -15.52
N ASN A 30 -3.76 10.38 -16.51
CA ASN A 30 -3.41 9.37 -17.52
C ASN A 30 -2.99 8.01 -16.92
N PHE A 31 -3.62 7.59 -15.83
CA PHE A 31 -3.35 6.28 -15.23
C PHE A 31 -3.89 5.15 -16.11
N SER A 32 -3.07 4.16 -16.45
CA SER A 32 -3.50 3.06 -17.33
C SER A 32 -4.32 1.97 -16.64
N GLY A 33 -4.47 2.04 -15.30
CA GLY A 33 -5.09 0.98 -14.51
C GLY A 33 -4.12 -0.14 -14.12
N LYS A 34 -2.84 -0.03 -14.48
CA LYS A 34 -1.83 -1.07 -14.22
C LYS A 34 -0.97 -0.73 -13.00
N LEU A 35 -0.63 -1.77 -12.23
CA LEU A 35 0.22 -1.68 -11.04
C LEU A 35 1.55 -0.95 -11.31
N LYS A 36 2.20 -1.23 -12.44
CA LYS A 36 3.48 -0.60 -12.82
C LYS A 36 3.43 0.94 -12.93
N ASP A 37 2.23 1.52 -13.07
CA ASP A 37 2.06 2.96 -13.12
C ASP A 37 1.87 3.59 -11.73
N CYS A 38 1.71 2.78 -10.67
CA CYS A 38 1.59 3.23 -9.29
C CYS A 38 2.99 3.55 -8.74
N PRO A 39 3.31 4.81 -8.42
CA PRO A 39 4.58 5.14 -7.79
C PRO A 39 4.65 4.61 -6.36
N VAL A 40 5.85 4.29 -5.89
CA VAL A 40 6.12 4.22 -4.44
C VAL A 40 5.79 5.58 -3.83
N TRP A 41 5.15 5.56 -2.65
CA TRP A 41 4.79 6.79 -1.94
C TRP A 41 5.27 6.73 -0.49
N ALA A 42 5.30 7.85 0.21
CA ALA A 42 5.74 7.93 1.60
C ALA A 42 4.58 8.36 2.49
N PHE A 43 4.56 7.95 3.75
CA PHE A 43 3.62 8.42 4.77
C PHE A 43 4.33 8.57 6.12
N ASP A 44 3.71 9.35 7.01
CA ASP A 44 4.18 9.52 8.38
C ASP A 44 3.77 8.31 9.24
N GLY A 45 4.75 7.47 9.56
CA GLY A 45 4.64 6.26 10.36
C GLY A 45 4.33 6.51 11.84
N SER A 46 4.62 7.72 12.35
CA SER A 46 4.43 8.05 13.78
C SER A 46 2.96 8.01 14.21
N SER A 47 2.06 8.37 13.30
CA SER A 47 0.61 8.32 13.51
C SER A 47 0.01 6.91 13.34
N THR A 48 0.85 5.90 13.09
CA THR A 48 0.43 4.53 12.72
C THR A 48 1.14 3.44 13.52
N GLN A 49 1.96 3.79 14.52
CA GLN A 49 2.81 2.84 15.27
C GLN A 49 3.85 2.14 14.38
N GLN A 50 4.39 2.85 13.39
CA GLN A 50 5.37 2.30 12.43
C GLN A 50 6.69 3.09 12.40
N ALA A 51 6.79 4.18 13.15
CA ALA A 51 8.04 4.90 13.31
C ALA A 51 7.99 5.85 14.50
N GLU A 52 9.15 6.24 15.00
CA GLU A 52 9.31 7.27 16.03
C GLU A 52 9.40 8.66 15.39
N GLY A 53 8.91 9.69 16.09
CA GLY A 53 8.64 11.01 15.51
C GLY A 53 9.84 11.80 14.92
N ASN A 54 11.08 11.38 15.18
CA ASN A 54 12.29 12.03 14.65
C ASN A 54 12.81 11.41 13.34
N ALA A 55 12.30 10.23 12.96
CA ALA A 55 12.62 9.54 11.71
C ALA A 55 11.38 8.75 11.26
N SER A 56 10.31 9.48 10.92
CA SER A 56 8.98 8.89 10.82
C SER A 56 8.53 8.45 9.43
N ASP A 57 9.35 8.66 8.40
CA ASP A 57 8.96 8.32 7.03
C ASP A 57 8.95 6.80 6.79
N CYS A 58 7.80 6.27 6.40
CA CYS A 58 7.63 4.91 5.89
C CYS A 58 7.23 4.95 4.41
N LEU A 59 7.59 3.92 3.66
CA LEU A 59 7.29 3.78 2.24
C LEU A 59 6.12 2.82 2.01
N LEU A 60 5.25 3.18 1.07
CA LEU A 60 4.17 2.37 0.52
C LEU A 60 4.61 1.84 -0.83
N LYS A 61 4.79 0.52 -0.92
CA LYS A 61 5.11 -0.19 -2.16
C LYS A 61 3.83 -0.83 -2.71
N PRO A 62 3.32 -0.37 -3.87
CA PRO A 62 2.15 -0.99 -4.50
C PRO A 62 2.42 -2.46 -4.85
N VAL A 63 1.48 -3.35 -4.49
CA VAL A 63 1.53 -4.79 -4.80
C VAL A 63 0.32 -5.31 -5.56
N ALA A 64 -0.83 -4.63 -5.47
CA ALA A 64 -2.02 -4.97 -6.26
C ALA A 64 -2.86 -3.72 -6.55
N VAL A 65 -3.62 -3.77 -7.65
CA VAL A 65 -4.55 -2.70 -8.03
C VAL A 65 -5.89 -3.31 -8.42
N TYR A 66 -6.97 -2.74 -7.90
CA TYR A 66 -8.35 -3.13 -8.20
C TYR A 66 -9.17 -1.89 -8.58
N PRO A 67 -10.19 -2.00 -9.45
CA PRO A 67 -11.17 -0.95 -9.62
C PRO A 67 -11.88 -0.65 -8.29
N ASP A 68 -12.05 0.63 -7.97
CA ASP A 68 -12.85 1.04 -6.81
C ASP A 68 -14.34 0.93 -7.18
N PRO A 69 -15.15 0.16 -6.43
CA PRO A 69 -16.56 -0.07 -6.76
C PRO A 69 -17.44 1.17 -6.53
N ASP A 70 -17.01 2.11 -5.69
CA ASP A 70 -17.82 3.24 -5.24
C ASP A 70 -17.45 4.54 -5.95
N ARG A 71 -16.21 4.66 -6.44
CA ARG A 71 -15.68 5.92 -6.99
C ARG A 71 -15.53 5.89 -8.50
N VAL A 72 -16.08 6.91 -9.16
CA VAL A 72 -15.83 7.16 -10.59
C VAL A 72 -14.34 7.40 -10.83
N ASN A 73 -13.76 6.62 -11.75
CA ASN A 73 -12.33 6.58 -12.07
C ASN A 73 -11.45 6.34 -10.84
N GLY A 74 -11.98 5.58 -9.86
CA GLY A 74 -11.27 5.17 -8.66
C GLY A 74 -10.58 3.83 -8.81
N PHE A 75 -9.48 3.67 -8.08
CA PHE A 75 -8.73 2.43 -7.96
C PHE A 75 -8.30 2.25 -6.52
N LEU A 76 -8.42 1.03 -6.01
CA LEU A 76 -7.84 0.60 -4.74
C LEU A 76 -6.44 0.07 -5.04
N VAL A 77 -5.44 0.60 -4.35
CA VAL A 77 -4.04 0.20 -4.49
C VAL A 77 -3.62 -0.41 -3.17
N MET A 78 -3.39 -1.72 -3.16
CA MET A 78 -2.88 -2.43 -1.98
C MET A 78 -1.38 -2.23 -1.89
N ASN A 79 -0.88 -1.90 -0.70
CA ASN A 79 0.53 -1.61 -0.48
C ASN A 79 1.11 -2.45 0.65
N GLU A 80 2.37 -2.81 0.47
CA GLU A 80 3.28 -3.19 1.55
C GLU A 80 3.92 -1.95 2.18
N VAL A 81 4.35 -2.09 3.44
CA VAL A 81 5.11 -1.05 4.14
C VAL A 81 6.59 -1.42 4.20
N TYR A 82 7.42 -0.44 3.90
CA TYR A 82 8.88 -0.51 3.96
C TYR A 82 9.41 0.65 4.81
N ASP A 83 10.56 0.43 5.42
CA ASP A 83 11.37 1.48 6.04
C ASP A 83 11.93 2.44 4.98
N ALA A 84 12.40 3.60 5.44
CA ALA A 84 12.97 4.64 4.57
C ALA A 84 14.20 4.16 3.78
N ASP A 85 14.93 3.16 4.27
CA ASP A 85 16.08 2.55 3.61
C ASP A 85 15.71 1.47 2.56
N GLY A 86 14.41 1.16 2.46
CA GLY A 86 13.89 0.17 1.52
C GLY A 86 13.88 -1.27 2.04
N THR A 87 14.12 -1.52 3.35
CA THR A 87 13.85 -2.84 3.94
C THR A 87 12.36 -3.00 4.28
N PRO A 88 11.80 -4.22 4.25
CA PRO A 88 10.43 -4.44 4.71
C PRO A 88 10.28 -4.04 6.18
N HIS A 89 9.28 -3.20 6.47
CA HIS A 89 9.00 -2.79 7.86
C HIS A 89 8.53 -4.00 8.67
N GLU A 90 8.79 -4.04 9.99
CA GLU A 90 8.45 -5.18 10.86
C GLU A 90 6.95 -5.55 10.87
N SER A 91 6.07 -4.60 10.55
CA SER A 91 4.62 -4.81 10.44
C SER A 91 4.20 -5.46 9.11
N ASN A 92 5.12 -5.65 8.16
CA ASN A 92 4.88 -6.18 6.83
C ASN A 92 4.89 -7.72 6.83
N GLY A 93 3.77 -8.32 7.24
CA GLY A 93 3.60 -9.77 7.17
C GLY A 93 3.57 -10.35 5.75
N ARG A 94 3.36 -9.53 4.71
CA ARG A 94 3.41 -10.03 3.31
C ARG A 94 4.84 -10.41 2.92
N ALA A 95 5.83 -9.64 3.38
CA ALA A 95 7.24 -9.90 3.08
C ALA A 95 7.79 -11.18 3.75
N THR A 96 7.07 -11.78 4.68
CA THR A 96 7.47 -13.05 5.33
C THR A 96 6.95 -14.29 4.61
N ILE A 97 6.14 -14.12 3.56
CA ILE A 97 5.57 -15.22 2.78
C ILE A 97 6.54 -15.56 1.65
N ASP A 98 6.95 -16.82 1.59
CA ASP A 98 7.73 -17.38 0.49
C ASP A 98 6.79 -17.67 -0.69
N ASP A 99 7.03 -17.02 -1.84
CA ASP A 99 6.16 -17.02 -3.02
C ASP A 99 6.73 -17.90 -4.15
N ASP A 100 7.67 -18.80 -3.81
CA ASP A 100 8.35 -19.67 -4.78
C ASP A 100 7.45 -20.82 -5.30
N ASP A 101 6.26 -21.03 -4.73
CA ASP A 101 5.29 -22.05 -5.16
C ASP A 101 3.89 -21.45 -5.38
N ASN A 102 3.52 -21.32 -6.65
CA ASN A 102 2.24 -20.73 -7.08
C ASN A 102 1.08 -21.74 -7.14
N ASP A 103 1.30 -23.01 -6.74
CA ASP A 103 0.27 -24.06 -6.82
C ASP A 103 -0.54 -24.21 -5.52
N PHE A 104 -0.32 -23.37 -4.50
CA PHE A 104 -1.13 -23.36 -3.28
C PHE A 104 -2.47 -22.62 -3.46
N TRP A 105 -3.55 -23.24 -3.01
CA TRP A 105 -4.90 -22.67 -3.07
C TRP A 105 -5.45 -22.49 -1.66
N PHE A 106 -5.94 -21.30 -1.36
CA PHE A 106 -6.49 -20.94 -0.07
C PHE A 106 -7.95 -20.46 -0.22
N GLY A 107 -8.80 -20.84 0.73
CA GLY A 107 -10.17 -20.33 0.88
C GLY A 107 -10.39 -19.92 2.33
N PHE A 108 -10.84 -18.68 2.54
CA PHE A 108 -11.06 -18.07 3.85
C PHE A 108 -12.54 -17.80 4.08
#